data_AF-A0A6I5CMV3-F1
#
_entry.id   AF-A0A6I5CMV3-F1
#
_cell.length_a   1.000
_cell.length_b   1.000
_cell.length_c   1.000
_cell.angle_alpha   90.00
_cell.angle_beta   90.00
_cell.angle_gamma   90.00
#
_symmetry.space_group_name_H-M   'P 1'
#
loop_
_entity.id
_entity.type
_entity.pdbx_description
1 polymer ?
#
loop_
_entity_poly.entity_id
_entity_poly.type
_entity_poly.pdbx_seq_one_letter_code
_entity_poly.pdbx_strand_id
1 'polypeptide(L)'
;TAPAGATAGEAVLSGGARYRAAGEEHTTTARTALRTMPAPPKGDSWASDLAWLGSTNGYGPAERDRSNGESAAGDGRPLTLNGTTYAKGIGVHADSDIEFWLGGQCSSLTATAGVDDEINGYGGVSFSVVADGKKVWSSPTVSGASDPLPVNVPLTGARHVHLVVTDTDGTKSGDHGDWADAKFHCAG
;
A
#
# COMPACT_ATOMS: atom_id res chain seq x y z
N THR A 1 -19.19 -13.35 5.38
CA THR A 1 -18.97 -12.06 4.70
C THR A 1 -19.59 -10.96 5.53
N ALA A 2 -18.97 -9.77 5.60
CA ALA A 2 -19.54 -8.66 6.33
C ALA A 2 -20.93 -8.29 5.74
N PRO A 3 -21.90 -7.84 6.56
CA PRO A 3 -23.19 -7.37 6.07
C PRO A 3 -23.02 -6.22 5.06
N ALA A 4 -23.93 -6.11 4.09
CA ALA A 4 -23.96 -4.97 3.18
C ALA A 4 -24.11 -3.67 3.98
N GLY A 5 -23.19 -2.72 3.76
CA GLY A 5 -23.18 -1.43 4.47
C GLY A 5 -22.34 -1.39 5.76
N ALA A 6 -21.65 -2.48 6.12
CA ALA A 6 -20.68 -2.43 7.22
C ALA A 6 -19.53 -1.48 6.86
N THR A 7 -19.22 -0.54 7.76
CA THR A 7 -18.04 0.32 7.64
C THR A 7 -16.80 -0.55 7.63
N ALA A 8 -15.87 -0.32 6.69
CA ALA A 8 -14.57 -0.97 6.69
C ALA A 8 -13.80 -0.53 7.95
N GLY A 9 -13.19 -1.48 8.66
CA GLY A 9 -12.48 -1.18 9.90
C GLY A 9 -12.36 -2.37 10.84
N GLU A 10 -11.72 -2.14 11.98
CA GLU A 10 -11.59 -3.12 13.04
C GLU A 10 -12.78 -3.04 13.99
N ALA A 11 -13.44 -4.17 14.21
CA ALA A 11 -14.49 -4.34 15.20
C ALA A 11 -13.98 -5.30 16.27
N VAL A 12 -13.90 -4.85 17.52
CA VAL A 12 -13.54 -5.70 18.65
C VAL A 12 -14.81 -6.34 19.22
N LEU A 13 -14.91 -7.67 19.12
CA LEU A 13 -15.90 -8.45 19.83
C LEU A 13 -15.35 -8.83 21.20
N SER A 14 -16.08 -8.50 22.26
CA SER A 14 -15.78 -8.96 23.62
C SER A 14 -16.86 -9.92 24.10
N GLY A 15 -16.45 -11.10 24.59
CA GLY A 15 -17.33 -12.08 25.22
C GLY A 15 -16.88 -12.35 26.65
N GLY A 16 -17.81 -12.31 27.60
CA GLY A 16 -17.55 -12.65 29.00
C GLY A 16 -18.29 -13.93 29.40
N ALA A 17 -17.68 -14.76 30.22
CA ALA A 17 -18.34 -15.88 30.88
C ALA A 17 -18.12 -15.79 32.39
N ARG A 18 -19.20 -15.98 33.14
CA ARG A 18 -19.14 -16.22 34.59
C ARG A 18 -19.28 -17.71 34.83
N TYR A 19 -18.41 -18.28 35.64
CA TYR A 19 -18.44 -19.70 35.97
C TYR A 19 -18.03 -19.92 37.42
N ARG A 20 -18.39 -21.07 37.98
CA ARG A 20 -17.95 -21.46 39.33
C ARG A 20 -16.92 -22.58 39.22
N ALA A 21 -15.78 -22.42 39.89
CA ALA A 21 -14.74 -23.43 39.95
C ALA A 21 -14.20 -23.50 41.39
N ALA A 22 -14.11 -24.71 41.94
CA ALA A 22 -13.74 -24.96 43.35
C ALA A 22 -14.60 -24.19 44.38
N GLY A 23 -15.87 -23.94 44.05
CA GLY A 23 -16.80 -23.21 44.92
C GLY A 23 -16.72 -21.69 44.82
N GLU A 24 -15.71 -21.14 44.14
CA GLU A 24 -15.53 -19.71 43.90
C GLU A 24 -16.13 -19.30 42.55
N GLU A 25 -16.71 -18.09 42.49
CA GLU A 25 -17.13 -17.50 41.22
C GLU A 25 -15.94 -16.85 40.52
N HIS A 26 -15.84 -17.12 39.22
CA HIS A 26 -14.85 -16.59 38.32
C HIS A 26 -15.55 -15.85 37.18
N THR A 27 -14.94 -14.77 36.71
CA THR A 27 -15.33 -14.12 35.47
C THR A 27 -14.14 -14.15 34.53
N THR A 28 -14.33 -14.67 33.31
CA THR A 28 -13.34 -14.57 32.24
C THR A 28 -13.90 -13.71 31.12
N THR A 29 -13.02 -12.96 30.47
CA THR A 29 -13.37 -12.14 29.30
C THR A 29 -12.39 -12.46 28.18
N ALA A 30 -12.91 -12.77 27.00
CA ALA A 30 -12.16 -12.89 25.77
C ALA A 30 -12.47 -11.70 24.86
N ARG A 31 -11.46 -11.22 24.13
CA ARG A 31 -11.61 -10.20 23.09
C ARG A 31 -11.04 -10.74 21.79
N THR A 32 -11.71 -10.50 20.68
CA THR A 32 -11.22 -10.80 19.34
C THR A 32 -11.49 -9.63 18.42
N ALA A 33 -10.52 -9.30 17.56
CA ALA A 33 -10.66 -8.27 16.55
C ALA A 33 -11.10 -8.90 15.23
N LEU A 34 -12.12 -8.33 14.60
CA LEU A 34 -12.56 -8.66 13.25
C LEU A 34 -12.31 -7.46 12.34
N ARG A 35 -11.72 -7.69 11.18
CA ARG A 35 -11.53 -6.65 10.17
C ARG A 35 -12.55 -6.81 9.06
N THR A 36 -13.39 -5.81 8.86
CA THR A 36 -14.27 -5.72 7.70
C THR A 36 -13.51 -5.03 6.56
N MET A 37 -13.46 -5.68 5.40
CA MET A 37 -12.81 -5.11 4.21
C MET A 37 -13.77 -4.15 3.49
N PRO A 38 -13.25 -3.10 2.83
CA PRO A 38 -14.06 -2.24 1.98
C PRO A 38 -14.67 -3.04 0.82
N ALA A 39 -15.66 -2.46 0.15
CA ALA A 39 -16.14 -3.02 -1.10
C ALA A 39 -14.96 -3.08 -2.09
N PRO A 40 -14.77 -4.20 -2.81
CA PRO A 40 -13.73 -4.27 -3.81
C PRO A 40 -14.00 -3.28 -4.96
N PRO A 41 -12.96 -2.87 -5.70
CA PRO A 41 -13.12 -2.05 -6.89
C PRO A 41 -14.08 -2.72 -7.89
N LYS A 42 -14.93 -1.91 -8.55
CA LYS A 42 -15.92 -2.37 -9.55
C LYS A 42 -15.53 -2.00 -10.98
N GLY A 43 -14.28 -1.63 -11.18
CA GLY A 43 -13.77 -1.07 -12.42
C GLY A 43 -12.37 -0.57 -12.21
N ASP A 44 -11.72 -0.17 -13.31
CA ASP A 44 -10.40 0.39 -13.26
C ASP A 44 -10.30 1.51 -12.21
N SER A 45 -9.29 1.43 -11.37
CA SER A 45 -9.12 2.33 -10.22
C SER A 45 -7.67 2.73 -10.06
N TRP A 46 -7.43 4.03 -9.89
CA TRP A 46 -6.12 4.53 -9.50
C TRP A 46 -5.80 4.05 -8.08
N ALA A 47 -4.57 3.58 -7.86
CA ALA A 47 -4.13 3.13 -6.54
C ALA A 47 -4.24 4.28 -5.51
N SER A 48 -4.01 5.52 -5.93
CA SER A 48 -4.14 6.71 -5.09
C SER A 48 -5.57 7.10 -4.75
N ASP A 49 -6.60 6.56 -5.42
CA ASP A 49 -8.01 6.81 -5.12
C ASP A 49 -8.65 5.70 -4.28
N LEU A 50 -7.99 4.54 -4.18
CA LEU A 50 -8.48 3.43 -3.36
C LEU A 50 -8.24 3.66 -1.87
N ALA A 51 -9.12 3.07 -1.05
CA ALA A 51 -8.88 2.95 0.38
C ALA A 51 -7.66 2.05 0.62
N TRP A 52 -6.67 2.57 1.35
CA TRP A 52 -5.51 1.79 1.78
C TRP A 52 -5.86 1.11 3.10
N LEU A 53 -5.67 -0.21 3.17
CA LEU A 53 -5.80 -0.95 4.41
C LEU A 53 -4.62 -0.68 5.35
N GLY A 54 -3.43 -0.51 4.80
CA GLY A 54 -2.19 -0.24 5.52
C GLY A 54 -1.34 0.72 4.72
N SER A 55 -0.56 1.54 5.41
CA SER A 55 0.32 2.53 4.81
C SER A 55 1.53 2.76 5.71
N THR A 56 2.48 1.84 5.64
CA THR A 56 3.79 2.02 6.29
C THR A 56 4.69 2.80 5.35
N ASN A 57 5.48 3.70 5.90
CA ASN A 57 6.39 4.54 5.14
C ASN A 57 7.61 4.90 6.00
N GLY A 58 8.80 4.95 5.41
CA GLY A 58 10.05 5.11 6.14
C GLY A 58 10.22 6.49 6.76
N TYR A 59 9.70 7.52 6.08
CA TYR A 59 9.66 8.89 6.56
C TYR A 59 8.42 9.60 6.05
N GLY A 60 7.68 10.25 6.95
CA GLY A 60 6.44 10.90 6.56
C GLY A 60 5.29 9.98 6.22
N PRO A 61 4.11 10.53 5.92
CA PRO A 61 3.03 9.78 5.29
C PRO A 61 3.36 9.43 3.83
N ALA A 62 2.79 8.34 3.34
CA ALA A 62 2.73 8.10 1.89
C ALA A 62 1.71 9.06 1.26
N GLU A 63 2.08 9.62 0.11
CA GLU A 63 1.37 10.71 -0.53
C GLU A 63 0.53 10.24 -1.71
N ARG A 64 -0.63 10.85 -1.89
CA ARG A 64 -1.55 10.57 -2.99
C ARG A 64 -1.37 11.63 -4.07
N ASP A 65 -1.08 11.17 -5.29
CA ASP A 65 -0.88 11.99 -6.49
C ASP A 65 0.23 13.04 -6.35
N ARG A 66 1.18 12.79 -5.43
CA ARG A 66 2.33 13.64 -5.09
C ARG A 66 3.51 12.78 -4.68
N SER A 67 4.72 13.30 -4.84
CA SER A 67 5.94 12.74 -4.28
C SER A 67 5.87 12.72 -2.75
N ASN A 68 6.75 11.97 -2.07
CA ASN A 68 6.85 12.05 -0.61
C ASN A 68 7.44 13.41 -0.20
N GLY A 69 6.68 14.24 0.51
CA GLY A 69 7.13 15.58 0.90
C GLY A 69 7.79 15.68 2.28
N GLU A 70 8.19 14.55 2.87
CA GLU A 70 8.72 14.44 4.23
C GLU A 70 7.65 14.53 5.34
N SER A 71 7.60 15.60 6.12
CA SER A 71 7.05 15.52 7.48
C SER A 71 5.53 15.60 7.57
N ALA A 72 4.87 16.34 6.69
CA ALA A 72 3.44 16.58 6.75
C ALA A 72 2.70 15.81 5.66
N ALA A 73 1.38 15.68 5.81
CA ALA A 73 0.56 15.16 4.72
C ALA A 73 0.31 16.28 3.68
N GLY A 74 0.49 15.98 2.40
CA GLY A 74 0.20 16.87 1.28
C GLY A 74 1.24 17.97 1.04
N ASP A 75 2.42 17.88 1.63
CA ASP A 75 3.56 18.76 1.37
C ASP A 75 4.41 18.34 0.16
N GLY A 76 4.16 17.14 -0.37
CA GLY A 76 4.77 16.61 -1.57
C GLY A 76 4.54 17.44 -2.84
N ARG A 77 5.47 17.31 -3.77
CA ARG A 77 5.46 17.95 -5.10
C ARG A 77 4.69 17.08 -6.10
N PRO A 78 4.43 17.56 -7.34
CA PRO A 78 3.94 16.67 -8.39
C PRO A 78 4.90 15.50 -8.60
N LEU A 79 4.36 14.30 -8.81
CA LEU A 79 5.14 13.10 -9.13
C LEU A 79 5.94 13.34 -10.43
N THR A 80 7.25 13.17 -10.37
CA THR A 80 8.13 13.40 -11.51
C THR A 80 9.18 12.30 -11.64
N LEU A 81 9.19 11.61 -12.78
CA LEU A 81 10.17 10.57 -13.08
C LEU A 81 10.86 10.87 -14.40
N ASN A 82 12.19 11.08 -14.36
CA ASN A 82 13.04 11.39 -15.51
C ASN A 82 12.46 12.53 -16.37
N GLY A 83 12.04 13.60 -15.71
CA GLY A 83 11.46 14.81 -16.31
C GLY A 83 10.01 14.69 -16.76
N THR A 84 9.38 13.53 -16.60
CA THR A 84 7.95 13.33 -16.93
C THR A 84 7.09 13.53 -15.69
N THR A 85 6.12 14.44 -15.76
CA THR A 85 5.15 14.68 -14.69
C THR A 85 3.94 13.75 -14.80
N TYR A 86 3.52 13.17 -13.68
CA TYR A 86 2.36 12.29 -13.58
C TYR A 86 1.27 12.91 -12.72
N ALA A 87 0.03 12.82 -13.18
CA ALA A 87 -1.13 13.38 -12.46
C ALA A 87 -1.67 12.43 -11.39
N LYS A 88 -1.39 11.13 -11.51
CA LYS A 88 -1.86 10.09 -10.60
C LYS A 88 -0.70 9.23 -10.14
N GLY A 89 -0.77 8.73 -8.92
CA GLY A 89 0.21 7.79 -8.38
C GLY A 89 0.40 7.92 -6.87
N ILE A 90 1.41 7.24 -6.35
CA ILE A 90 1.71 7.22 -4.92
C ILE A 90 3.19 7.51 -4.72
N GLY A 91 3.50 8.57 -3.97
CA GLY A 91 4.86 8.88 -3.53
C GLY A 91 5.12 8.35 -2.14
N VAL A 92 6.24 7.66 -1.94
CA VAL A 92 6.62 7.00 -0.69
C VAL A 92 8.09 7.26 -0.36
N HIS A 93 8.45 7.06 0.90
CA HIS A 93 9.82 6.97 1.35
C HIS A 93 10.12 5.51 1.79
N ALA A 94 11.20 4.91 1.31
CA ALA A 94 11.54 3.54 1.71
C ALA A 94 12.00 3.45 3.19
N ASP A 95 11.73 2.37 3.94
CA ASP A 95 10.92 1.21 3.57
C ASP A 95 9.42 1.54 3.66
N SER A 96 8.65 1.16 2.64
CA SER A 96 7.21 1.39 2.57
C SER A 96 6.42 0.15 2.18
N ASP A 97 5.17 0.12 2.63
CA ASP A 97 4.19 -0.92 2.31
C ASP A 97 2.77 -0.31 2.30
N ILE A 98 2.18 -0.26 1.11
CA ILE A 98 0.80 0.18 0.91
C ILE A 98 -0.08 -1.04 0.59
N GLU A 99 -1.01 -1.38 1.49
CA GLU A 99 -1.90 -2.54 1.37
C GLU A 99 -3.25 -2.14 0.74
N PHE A 100 -3.67 -2.91 -0.26
CA PHE A 100 -4.93 -2.77 -0.98
C PHE A 100 -5.80 -4.01 -0.84
N TRP A 101 -7.11 -3.77 -0.70
CA TRP A 101 -8.12 -4.81 -0.85
C TRP A 101 -8.74 -4.77 -2.25
N LEU A 102 -8.45 -5.78 -3.07
CA LEU A 102 -9.00 -5.94 -4.42
C LEU A 102 -10.14 -6.96 -4.48
N GLY A 103 -10.26 -7.84 -3.47
CA GLY A 103 -11.33 -8.82 -3.37
C GLY A 103 -11.47 -9.76 -4.59
N GLY A 104 -10.38 -10.00 -5.33
CA GLY A 104 -10.35 -10.87 -6.50
C GLY A 104 -10.96 -10.25 -7.77
N GLN A 105 -11.31 -8.97 -7.77
CA GLN A 105 -12.00 -8.32 -8.91
C GLN A 105 -11.04 -7.78 -9.98
N CYS A 106 -9.75 -7.68 -9.67
CA CYS A 106 -8.75 -7.10 -10.55
C CYS A 106 -7.94 -8.17 -11.31
N SER A 107 -7.63 -7.90 -12.57
CA SER A 107 -6.86 -8.80 -13.44
C SER A 107 -5.39 -8.40 -13.54
N SER A 108 -5.06 -7.11 -13.36
CA SER A 108 -3.69 -6.63 -13.43
C SER A 108 -3.49 -5.29 -12.73
N LEU A 109 -2.22 -4.95 -12.50
CA LEU A 109 -1.74 -3.63 -12.11
C LEU A 109 -0.78 -3.12 -13.19
N THR A 110 -0.94 -1.86 -13.59
CA THR A 110 0.07 -1.12 -14.37
C THR A 110 0.57 0.08 -13.59
N ALA A 111 1.83 0.43 -13.73
CA ALA A 111 2.43 1.66 -13.19
C ALA A 111 3.75 1.98 -13.92
N THR A 112 4.32 3.13 -13.61
CA THR A 112 5.73 3.44 -13.83
C THR A 112 6.37 3.59 -12.45
N ALA A 113 7.40 2.79 -12.16
CA ALA A 113 8.11 2.84 -10.87
C ALA A 113 9.46 3.55 -11.04
N GLY A 114 9.82 4.44 -10.12
CA GLY A 114 11.08 5.18 -10.18
C GLY A 114 11.35 5.95 -8.91
N VAL A 115 12.56 6.51 -8.78
CA VAL A 115 12.87 7.48 -7.73
C VAL A 115 12.47 8.87 -8.24
N ASP A 116 11.76 9.66 -7.42
CA ASP A 116 11.26 10.98 -7.81
C ASP A 116 12.41 11.96 -8.13
N ASP A 117 12.22 12.81 -9.13
CA ASP A 117 13.24 13.77 -9.57
C ASP A 117 13.62 14.81 -8.49
N GLU A 118 12.77 15.04 -7.48
CA GLU A 118 12.99 16.04 -6.44
C GLU A 118 14.21 15.77 -5.56
N ILE A 119 14.62 14.51 -5.46
CA ILE A 119 15.81 14.11 -4.68
C ILE A 119 17.12 14.29 -5.46
N ASN A 120 17.10 14.85 -6.68
CA ASN A 120 18.28 15.20 -7.47
C ASN A 120 19.30 14.05 -7.68
N GLY A 121 18.82 12.83 -7.91
CA GLY A 121 19.66 11.68 -8.25
C GLY A 121 20.15 10.81 -7.08
N TYR A 122 19.85 11.19 -5.83
CA TYR A 122 20.08 10.37 -4.63
C TYR A 122 19.09 9.19 -4.52
N GLY A 123 19.27 8.38 -3.47
CA GLY A 123 18.41 7.25 -3.14
C GLY A 123 18.74 5.96 -3.89
N GLY A 124 18.43 4.86 -3.24
CA GLY A 124 18.67 3.52 -3.77
C GLY A 124 17.61 2.56 -3.26
N VAL A 125 16.58 2.32 -4.05
CA VAL A 125 15.42 1.53 -3.63
C VAL A 125 15.16 0.33 -4.55
N SER A 126 14.37 -0.64 -4.08
CA SER A 126 13.77 -1.67 -4.94
C SER A 126 12.26 -1.70 -4.76
N PHE A 127 11.55 -1.90 -5.85
CA PHE A 127 10.10 -1.97 -5.89
C PHE A 127 9.67 -3.43 -5.95
N SER A 128 8.57 -3.78 -5.28
CA SER A 128 7.97 -5.11 -5.32
C SER A 128 6.45 -5.04 -5.27
N VAL A 129 5.80 -5.94 -6.00
CA VAL A 129 4.36 -6.19 -5.88
C VAL A 129 4.17 -7.54 -5.19
N VAL A 130 3.45 -7.55 -4.09
CA VAL A 130 3.13 -8.76 -3.32
C VAL A 130 1.63 -9.00 -3.37
N ALA A 131 1.19 -10.13 -3.91
CA ALA A 131 -0.21 -10.52 -3.99
C ALA A 131 -0.47 -11.72 -3.07
N ASP A 132 -1.42 -11.56 -2.14
CA ASP A 132 -1.80 -12.59 -1.15
C ASP A 132 -0.58 -13.25 -0.45
N GLY A 133 0.39 -12.43 -0.05
CA GLY A 133 1.61 -12.86 0.63
C GLY A 133 2.72 -13.41 -0.28
N LYS A 134 2.51 -13.49 -1.59
CA LYS A 134 3.52 -13.92 -2.57
C LYS A 134 4.04 -12.73 -3.37
N LYS A 135 5.36 -12.54 -3.40
CA LYS A 135 6.00 -11.59 -4.31
C LYS A 135 5.80 -12.06 -5.75
N VAL A 136 5.07 -11.29 -6.55
CA VAL A 136 4.72 -11.60 -7.95
C VAL A 136 5.54 -10.79 -8.95
N TRP A 137 6.15 -9.69 -8.51
CA TRP A 137 7.05 -8.87 -9.30
C TRP A 137 8.07 -8.16 -8.38
N SER A 138 9.27 -7.92 -8.91
CA SER A 138 10.30 -7.08 -8.27
C SER A 138 11.17 -6.40 -9.32
N SER A 139 11.60 -5.17 -9.03
CA SER A 139 12.63 -4.50 -9.81
C SER A 139 14.04 -4.92 -9.37
N PRO A 140 15.06 -4.63 -10.19
CA PRO A 140 16.43 -4.37 -9.71
C PRO A 140 16.46 -3.18 -8.74
N THR A 141 17.64 -2.86 -8.20
CA THR A 141 17.87 -1.56 -7.54
C THR A 141 17.66 -0.43 -8.54
N VAL A 142 16.91 0.59 -8.11
CA VAL A 142 16.59 1.81 -8.82
C VAL A 142 17.14 2.98 -8.01
N SER A 143 17.92 3.84 -8.65
CA SER A 143 18.40 5.09 -8.09
C SER A 143 17.80 6.28 -8.84
N GLY A 144 17.99 7.50 -8.33
CA GLY A 144 17.58 8.72 -9.05
C GLY A 144 18.29 8.96 -10.40
N ALA A 145 19.27 8.13 -10.77
CA ALA A 145 19.90 8.14 -12.11
C ALA A 145 19.38 7.03 -13.04
N SER A 146 18.53 6.14 -12.53
CA SER A 146 17.98 5.03 -13.30
C SER A 146 16.80 5.47 -14.15
N ASP A 147 16.63 4.87 -15.33
CA ASP A 147 15.40 5.06 -16.09
C ASP A 147 14.20 4.50 -15.32
N PRO A 148 13.02 5.16 -15.38
CA PRO A 148 11.80 4.65 -14.76
C PRO A 148 11.40 3.31 -15.37
N LEU A 149 10.88 2.41 -14.52
CA LEU A 149 10.58 1.04 -14.89
C LEU A 149 9.08 0.86 -15.18
N PRO A 150 8.69 0.30 -16.33
CA PRO A 150 7.31 -0.06 -16.57
C PRO A 150 6.93 -1.27 -15.70
N VAL A 151 5.79 -1.15 -15.03
CA VAL A 151 5.18 -2.21 -14.23
C VAL A 151 3.94 -2.71 -14.95
N ASN A 152 3.86 -4.01 -15.19
CA ASN A 152 2.67 -4.68 -15.70
C ASN A 152 2.59 -6.08 -15.08
N VAL A 153 1.72 -6.23 -14.09
CA VAL A 153 1.69 -7.41 -13.22
C VAL A 153 0.30 -8.06 -13.28
N PRO A 154 0.19 -9.34 -13.68
CA PRO A 154 -1.06 -10.08 -13.57
C PRO A 154 -1.47 -10.29 -12.10
N LEU A 155 -2.74 -10.04 -11.80
CA LEU A 155 -3.33 -10.10 -10.46
C LEU A 155 -4.64 -10.90 -10.39
N THR A 156 -4.97 -11.66 -11.43
CA THR A 156 -6.23 -12.43 -11.48
C THR A 156 -6.43 -13.27 -10.23
N GLY A 157 -7.54 -13.01 -9.53
CA GLY A 157 -7.93 -13.69 -8.30
C GLY A 157 -7.26 -13.19 -7.01
N ALA A 158 -6.32 -12.24 -7.10
CA ALA A 158 -5.64 -11.68 -5.93
C ALA A 158 -6.61 -10.85 -5.07
N ARG A 159 -6.58 -11.05 -3.75
CA ARG A 159 -7.47 -10.35 -2.81
C ARG A 159 -6.76 -9.21 -2.09
N HIS A 160 -5.55 -9.44 -1.61
CA HIS A 160 -4.68 -8.41 -1.05
C HIS A 160 -3.50 -8.17 -1.98
N VAL A 161 -3.18 -6.90 -2.20
CA VAL A 161 -1.98 -6.50 -2.93
C VAL A 161 -1.24 -5.46 -2.13
N HIS A 162 0.07 -5.63 -2.02
CA HIS A 162 0.96 -4.67 -1.41
C HIS A 162 1.88 -4.08 -2.48
N LEU A 163 2.02 -2.76 -2.45
CA LEU A 163 3.06 -2.03 -3.17
C LEU A 163 4.16 -1.72 -2.17
N VAL A 164 5.33 -2.34 -2.36
CA VAL A 164 6.43 -2.31 -1.40
C VAL A 164 7.63 -1.63 -2.03
N VAL A 165 8.23 -0.70 -1.31
CA VAL A 165 9.53 -0.10 -1.67
C VAL A 165 10.51 -0.38 -0.53
N THR A 166 11.66 -0.95 -0.84
CA THR A 166 12.71 -1.24 0.15
C THR A 166 13.96 -0.44 -0.12
N ASP A 167 14.60 0.05 0.93
CA ASP A 167 15.95 0.61 0.89
C ASP A 167 16.94 -0.50 0.48
N THR A 168 17.90 -0.16 -0.37
CA THR A 168 18.92 -1.10 -0.89
C THR A 168 20.36 -0.64 -0.68
N ASP A 169 20.58 0.59 -0.20
CA ASP A 169 21.93 1.13 0.03
C ASP A 169 22.23 1.42 1.50
N GLY A 170 21.23 1.28 2.39
CA GLY A 170 21.35 1.46 3.83
C GLY A 170 21.37 2.92 4.26
N THR A 171 21.12 3.85 3.32
CA THR A 171 21.01 5.28 3.59
C THR A 171 19.56 5.71 3.41
N LYS A 172 19.00 6.41 4.41
CA LYS A 172 17.62 6.93 4.30
C LYS A 172 17.55 8.26 3.53
N SER A 173 18.60 8.63 2.80
CA SER A 173 18.72 9.95 2.20
C SER A 173 18.20 9.91 0.76
N GLY A 174 16.96 10.37 0.56
CA GLY A 174 16.38 10.50 -0.77
C GLY A 174 15.77 9.21 -1.32
N ASP A 175 15.34 8.29 -0.46
CA ASP A 175 14.62 7.08 -0.87
C ASP A 175 13.15 7.36 -1.27
N HIS A 176 12.92 8.45 -2.00
CA HIS A 176 11.60 8.90 -2.43
C HIS A 176 11.22 8.11 -3.69
N GLY A 177 10.50 7.01 -3.50
CA GLY A 177 10.03 6.16 -4.58
C GLY A 177 8.62 6.50 -5.00
N ASP A 178 8.36 6.47 -6.29
CA ASP A 178 7.05 6.70 -6.86
C ASP A 178 6.50 5.46 -7.57
N TRP A 179 5.21 5.21 -7.33
CA TRP A 179 4.36 4.38 -8.18
C TRP A 179 3.49 5.30 -9.05
N ALA A 180 4.07 5.87 -10.10
CA ALA A 180 3.40 6.79 -11.01
C ALA A 180 2.40 6.08 -11.93
N ASP A 181 1.27 6.72 -12.24
CA ASP A 181 0.14 6.17 -13.00
C ASP A 181 -0.30 4.76 -12.53
N ALA A 182 -0.13 4.46 -11.24
CA ALA A 182 -0.49 3.18 -10.67
C ALA A 182 -2.00 2.94 -10.76
N LYS A 183 -2.39 1.97 -11.58
CA LYS A 183 -3.78 1.65 -11.91
C LYS A 183 -4.04 0.16 -11.79
N PHE A 184 -5.03 -0.21 -10.99
CA PHE A 184 -5.59 -1.55 -10.97
C PHE A 184 -6.65 -1.65 -12.07
N HIS A 185 -6.54 -2.68 -12.90
CA HIS A 185 -7.51 -3.00 -13.95
C HIS A 185 -8.47 -4.05 -13.42
N CYS A 186 -9.74 -3.69 -13.27
CA CYS A 186 -10.71 -4.53 -12.57
C CYS A 186 -12.00 -4.71 -13.37
N ALA A 187 -12.56 -5.91 -13.29
CA ALA A 187 -13.90 -6.18 -13.76
C ALA A 187 -14.91 -5.68 -12.72
N GLY A 188 -16.05 -5.18 -13.19
CA GLY A 188 -17.17 -4.75 -12.35
C GLY A 188 -18.16 -5.85 -12.04
#